data_AF-A0A495PYP0-F1
#
_entry.id   AF-A0A495PYP0-F1
#
_cell.length_a   1.000
_cell.length_b   1.000
_cell.length_c   1.000
_cell.angle_alpha   90.00
_cell.angle_beta   90.00
_cell.angle_gamma   90.00
#
_symmetry.space_group_name_H-M   'P 1'
#
loop_
_entity.id
_entity.type
_entity.pdbx_description
1 polymer ?
#
loop_
_entity_poly.entity_id
_entity_poly.type
_entity_poly.pdbx_seq_one_letter_code
_entity_poly.pdbx_strand_id
1 'polypeptide(L)'
;MDAYNDYTAIFLLLSPLFFYIVAVSFRLLDNSALLFLQKEILVDSSNVSLGAIKSQIDSSGDYQFKSKLKRALLYRKLHRVFIILMIASLPVTVVTYFTLFYS
;
A
#
# COMPACT_ATOMS: atom_id res chain seq x y z
N MET A 1 15.70 29.47 19.21
CA MET A 1 15.26 28.32 18.40
C MET A 1 16.50 27.74 17.77
N ASP A 2 16.88 26.53 18.17
CA ASP A 2 18.07 25.87 17.64
C ASP A 2 17.79 25.32 16.25
N ALA A 3 18.73 25.47 15.32
CA ALA A 3 18.57 25.01 13.93
C ALA A 3 18.17 23.53 13.84
N TYR A 4 18.64 22.69 14.79
CA TYR A 4 18.23 21.29 14.92
C TYR A 4 16.71 21.14 15.08
N ASN A 5 16.09 21.97 15.93
CA ASN A 5 14.66 21.94 16.21
C ASN A 5 13.84 22.24 14.93
N ASP A 6 14.28 23.23 14.16
CA ASP A 6 13.66 23.62 12.89
C ASP A 6 13.75 22.50 11.85
N TYR A 7 14.91 21.84 11.71
CA TYR A 7 15.05 20.70 10.80
C TYR A 7 14.15 19.52 11.19
N THR A 8 14.03 19.20 12.49
CA THR A 8 13.10 18.16 12.96
C THR A 8 11.64 18.52 12.70
N ALA A 9 11.24 19.78 12.92
CA ALA A 9 9.88 20.24 12.68
C ALA A 9 9.50 20.13 11.19
N ILE A 10 10.41 20.54 10.29
CA ILE A 10 10.22 20.40 8.84
C ILE A 10 10.08 18.92 8.45
N PHE A 11 10.94 18.05 8.98
CA PHE A 11 10.88 16.61 8.70
C PHE A 11 9.55 15.99 9.16
N LEU A 12 9.08 16.32 10.36
CA LEU A 12 7.81 15.85 10.92
C LEU A 12 6.59 16.39 10.17
N LEU A 13 6.66 17.60 9.61
CA LEU A 13 5.62 18.15 8.74
C LEU A 13 5.57 17.47 7.38
N LEU A 14 6.72 17.07 6.83
CA LEU A 14 6.82 16.43 5.51
C LEU A 14 6.55 14.91 5.55
N SER A 15 6.80 14.28 6.70
CA SER A 15 6.67 12.84 6.91
C SER A 15 5.28 12.27 6.53
N PRO A 16 4.13 12.88 6.90
CA PRO A 16 2.81 12.40 6.49
C PRO A 16 2.62 12.42 4.97
N LEU A 17 3.10 13.46 4.29
CA LEU A 17 3.04 13.55 2.82
C LEU A 17 3.86 12.44 2.17
N PHE A 18 5.06 12.18 2.69
CA PHE A 18 5.91 11.10 2.20
C PHE A 18 5.23 9.73 2.33
N PHE A 19 4.70 9.40 3.51
CA PHE A 19 3.99 8.15 3.72
C PHE A 19 2.74 8.03 2.85
N TYR A 20 2.03 9.13 2.62
CA TYR A 20 0.90 9.16 1.70
C TYR A 20 1.29 8.85 0.26
N ILE A 21 2.35 9.48 -0.27
CA ILE A 21 2.84 9.22 -1.64
C ILE A 21 3.19 7.74 -1.79
N VAL A 22 3.96 7.19 -0.85
CA VAL A 22 4.34 5.77 -0.87
C VAL A 22 3.10 4.87 -0.80
N ALA A 23 2.12 5.19 0.04
CA ALA A 23 0.86 4.46 0.10
C ALA A 23 0.13 4.49 -1.25
N VAL A 24 -0.01 5.66 -1.87
CA VAL A 24 -0.67 5.81 -3.17
C VAL A 24 0.06 5.03 -4.26
N SER A 25 1.39 5.04 -4.29
CA SER A 25 2.17 4.23 -5.23
C SER A 25 1.86 2.74 -5.10
N PHE A 26 1.79 2.21 -3.88
CA PHE A 26 1.41 0.81 -3.66
C PHE A 26 -0.04 0.51 -4.07
N ARG A 27 -0.96 1.47 -3.90
CA ARG A 27 -2.34 1.34 -4.37
C ARG A 27 -2.40 1.26 -5.90
N LEU A 28 -1.62 2.09 -6.59
CA LEU A 28 -1.53 2.06 -8.05
C LEU A 28 -0.93 0.74 -8.52
N LEU A 29 0.14 0.25 -7.87
CA LEU A 29 0.75 -1.04 -8.18
C LEU A 29 -0.21 -2.21 -7.95
N ASP A 30 -0.98 -2.21 -6.86
CA ASP A 30 -2.00 -3.24 -6.59
C ASP A 30 -3.09 -3.24 -7.67
N ASN A 31 -3.59 -2.05 -8.03
CA ASN A 31 -4.61 -1.92 -9.07
C ASN A 31 -4.10 -2.33 -10.45
N SER A 32 -2.84 -1.99 -10.80
CA SER A 32 -2.20 -2.45 -12.03
C SER A 32 -1.98 -3.96 -12.05
N ALA A 33 -1.53 -4.55 -10.94
CA ALA A 33 -1.33 -6.00 -10.84
C ALA A 33 -2.66 -6.76 -10.99
N LEU A 34 -3.74 -6.25 -10.40
CA LEU A 34 -5.08 -6.81 -10.53
C LEU A 34 -5.59 -6.77 -11.98
N LEU A 35 -5.35 -5.66 -12.69
CA LEU A 35 -5.74 -5.48 -14.10
C LEU A 35 -4.93 -6.42 -15.03
N PHE A 36 -3.64 -6.61 -14.77
CA PHE A 36 -2.82 -7.61 -15.47
C PHE A 36 -3.29 -9.04 -15.21
N LEU A 37 -3.64 -9.36 -13.97
CA LEU A 37 -4.16 -10.67 -13.60
C LEU A 37 -5.49 -10.95 -14.32
N GLN A 38 -6.38 -9.95 -14.37
CA GLN A 38 -7.66 -10.05 -15.08
C GLN A 38 -7.47 -10.16 -16.60
N LYS A 39 -6.45 -9.51 -17.17
CA LYS A 39 -6.13 -9.60 -18.61
C LYS A 39 -5.51 -10.94 -18.99
N GLU A 40 -4.67 -11.54 -18.13
CA GLU A 40 -4.21 -12.93 -18.32
C GLU A 40 -5.35 -13.95 -18.22
N ILE A 41 -6.38 -13.66 -17.41
CA ILE A 41 -7.58 -14.50 -17.27
C ILE A 41 -8.53 -14.38 -18.49
N LEU A 42 -8.38 -13.37 -19.34
CA LEU A 42 -9.39 -13.05 -20.35
C LEU A 42 -8.86 -13.15 -21.78
N VAL A 43 -8.81 -14.39 -22.27
CA VAL A 43 -9.49 -14.79 -23.53
C VAL A 43 -9.95 -16.26 -23.37
N ASP A 44 -11.05 -16.52 -22.64
CA ASP A 44 -12.10 -17.47 -23.12
C ASP A 44 -13.38 -17.62 -22.26
N SER A 45 -13.61 -16.89 -21.18
CA SER A 45 -14.94 -16.98 -20.52
C SER A 45 -15.39 -15.68 -19.88
N SER A 46 -16.32 -15.01 -20.56
CA SER A 46 -16.84 -13.69 -20.20
C SER A 46 -17.80 -13.68 -19.00
N ASN A 47 -17.98 -14.77 -18.24
CA ASN A 47 -19.04 -14.82 -17.23
C ASN A 47 -18.87 -15.86 -16.10
N VAL A 48 -17.64 -16.15 -15.65
CA VAL A 48 -17.45 -17.09 -14.52
C VAL A 48 -17.00 -16.37 -13.25
N SER A 49 -17.72 -16.67 -12.17
CA SER A 49 -17.49 -16.07 -10.84
C SER A 49 -16.08 -16.36 -10.33
N LEU A 50 -15.52 -15.43 -9.54
CA LEU A 50 -14.19 -15.57 -8.89
C LEU A 50 -13.99 -16.92 -8.17
N GLY A 51 -15.07 -17.56 -7.70
CA GLY A 51 -15.04 -18.89 -7.09
C GLY A 51 -14.76 -20.03 -8.08
N ALA A 52 -15.29 -19.96 -9.31
CA ALA A 52 -15.05 -20.95 -10.36
C ALA A 52 -13.61 -20.90 -10.88
N ILE A 53 -13.05 -19.68 -10.99
CA ILE A 53 -11.65 -19.46 -11.40
C ILE A 53 -10.69 -20.03 -10.34
N LYS A 54 -10.98 -19.82 -9.04
CA LYS A 54 -10.20 -20.38 -7.94
C LYS A 54 -10.22 -21.92 -7.93
N SER A 55 -11.36 -22.53 -8.28
CA SER A 55 -11.50 -23.99 -8.42
C SER A 55 -10.69 -24.55 -9.59
N GLN A 56 -10.69 -23.86 -10.74
CA GLN A 56 -9.87 -24.25 -11.91
C GLN A 56 -8.37 -24.01 -11.71
N ILE A 57 -7.97 -23.01 -10.91
CA ILE A 57 -6.56 -22.79 -10.53
C ILE A 57 -6.03 -23.89 -9.60
N ASP A 58 -6.87 -24.42 -8.71
CA ASP A 58 -6.47 -25.52 -7.82
C ASP A 58 -6.36 -26.85 -8.60
N SER A 59 -7.16 -27.03 -9.67
CA SER A 59 -7.04 -28.19 -10.56
C SER A 59 -5.94 -28.03 -11.62
N SER A 60 -5.58 -26.79 -11.97
CA SER A 60 -4.63 -26.46 -13.04
C SER A 60 -3.47 -25.69 -12.41
N GLY A 61 -2.47 -26.43 -11.94
CA GLY A 61 -1.36 -25.96 -11.10
C GLY A 61 -0.42 -24.93 -11.76
N ASP A 62 -0.92 -23.76 -12.14
CA ASP A 62 -0.11 -22.68 -12.67
C ASP A 62 0.56 -21.91 -11.52
N TYR A 63 1.75 -22.39 -11.16
CA TYR A 63 2.59 -21.84 -10.10
C TYR A 63 2.93 -20.36 -10.33
N GLN A 64 2.95 -19.90 -11.60
CA GLN A 64 3.23 -18.51 -11.93
C GLN A 64 2.09 -17.59 -11.53
N PHE A 65 0.84 -18.00 -11.77
CA PHE A 65 -0.35 -17.24 -11.40
C PHE A 65 -0.47 -17.08 -9.86
N LYS A 66 -0.23 -18.17 -9.13
CA LYS A 66 -0.23 -18.15 -7.65
C LYS A 66 0.82 -17.18 -7.08
N SER A 67 1.98 -17.09 -7.71
CA SER A 67 3.05 -16.16 -7.33
C SER A 67 2.65 -14.69 -7.57
N LYS A 68 2.04 -14.39 -8.72
CA LYS A 68 1.53 -13.04 -9.04
C LYS A 68 0.42 -12.61 -8.09
N LEU A 69 -0.53 -13.50 -7.78
CA LEU A 69 -1.59 -13.26 -6.81
C LEU A 69 -1.03 -13.00 -5.41
N LYS A 70 -0.03 -13.79 -4.97
CA LYS A 70 0.66 -13.58 -3.68
C LYS A 70 1.36 -12.22 -3.61
N ARG A 71 1.96 -11.76 -4.72
CA ARG A 71 2.57 -10.43 -4.82
C ARG A 71 1.54 -9.31 -4.72
N ALA A 72 0.41 -9.41 -5.42
CA ALA A 72 -0.69 -8.44 -5.31
C ALA A 72 -1.20 -8.36 -3.85
N LEU A 73 -1.40 -9.51 -3.21
CA LEU A 73 -1.83 -9.57 -1.80
C LEU A 73 -0.81 -8.94 -0.83
N LEU A 74 0.49 -9.09 -1.10
CA LEU A 74 1.56 -8.42 -0.37
C LEU A 74 1.51 -6.89 -0.56
N TYR A 75 1.35 -6.40 -1.79
CA TYR A 75 1.22 -4.97 -2.06
C TYR A 75 0.02 -4.35 -1.34
N ARG A 76 -1.11 -5.06 -1.33
CA ARG A 76 -2.31 -4.64 -0.59
C ARG A 76 -2.07 -4.55 0.92
N LYS A 77 -1.34 -5.52 1.49
CA LYS A 77 -0.97 -5.48 2.92
C LYS A 77 -0.01 -4.32 3.21
N LEU A 78 0.97 -4.09 2.33
CA LEU A 78 1.97 -3.04 2.48
C LEU A 78 1.34 -1.64 2.35
N HIS A 79 0.45 -1.43 1.39
CA HIS A 79 -0.36 -0.21 1.28
C HIS A 79 -1.08 0.11 2.59
N ARG A 80 -1.75 -0.90 3.19
CA ARG A 80 -2.47 -0.73 4.46
C ARG A 80 -1.52 -0.33 5.60
N VAL A 81 -0.32 -0.91 5.65
CA VAL A 81 0.71 -0.54 6.64
C VAL A 81 1.15 0.92 6.46
N PHE A 82 1.39 1.37 5.23
CA PHE A 82 1.78 2.76 4.95
C PHE A 82 0.66 3.77 5.28
N ILE A 83 -0.60 3.42 5.06
CA ILE A 83 -1.73 4.23 5.52
C ILE A 83 -1.77 4.33 7.05
N ILE A 84 -1.54 3.23 7.76
CA ILE A 84 -1.49 3.23 9.23
C ILE A 84 -0.33 4.10 9.72
N LEU A 85 0.86 3.99 9.11
CA LEU A 85 2.03 4.83 9.40
C LEU A 85 1.74 6.32 9.17
N MET A 86 1.08 6.66 8.07
CA MET A 86 0.65 8.03 7.78
C MET A 86 -0.30 8.59 8.85
N ILE A 87 -1.29 7.79 9.26
CA ILE A 87 -2.22 8.21 10.31
C ILE A 87 -1.50 8.34 11.65
N ALA A 88 -0.58 7.43 11.96
CA ALA A 88 0.22 7.45 13.18
C ALA A 88 1.25 8.61 13.21
N SER A 89 1.73 9.08 12.05
CA SER A 89 2.65 10.23 12.01
C SER A 89 1.96 11.53 12.41
N LEU A 90 0.64 11.67 12.21
CA LEU A 90 -0.10 12.88 12.61
C LEU A 90 -0.04 13.18 14.12
N PRO A 91 -0.44 12.26 15.03
CA PRO A 91 -0.35 12.51 16.46
C PRO A 91 1.10 12.65 16.94
N VAL A 92 2.06 11.94 16.31
CA VAL A 92 3.49 12.09 16.62
C VAL A 92 3.98 13.50 16.32
N THR A 93 3.60 14.06 15.16
CA THR A 93 3.90 15.46 14.82
C THR A 93 3.28 16.44 15.80
N VAL A 94 2.02 16.23 16.20
CA VAL A 94 1.34 17.10 17.18
C VAL A 94 2.04 17.07 18.54
N VAL A 95 2.29 15.88 19.09
CA VAL A 95 2.96 15.72 20.40
C VAL A 95 4.36 16.33 20.39
N THR A 96 5.12 16.07 19.32
CA THR A 96 6.49 16.60 19.18
C THR A 96 6.49 18.12 19.05
N TYR A 97 5.54 18.69 18.30
CA TYR A 97 5.37 20.14 18.20
C TYR A 97 5.07 20.77 19.57
N PHE A 98 4.12 20.22 20.33
CA PHE A 98 3.82 20.72 21.68
C PHE A 98 5.04 20.61 22.62
N THR A 99 5.80 19.52 22.55
CA THR A 99 6.97 19.31 23.40
C THR A 99 8.11 20.28 23.08
N LEU A 100 8.30 20.63 21.80
CA LEU A 100 9.43 21.45 21.35
C LEU A 100 9.16 22.95 21.32
N PHE A 101 7.90 23.37 21.21
CA PHE A 101 7.50 24.78 21.16
C PHE A 101 6.82 25.30 22.43
N TYR A 102 6.26 24.41 23.26
CA TYR A 102 5.54 24.78 24.48
C TYR A 102 6.28 24.41 25.78
N SER A 103 7.47 23.79 25.67
CA SER A 103 8.42 23.59 26.77
C SER A 103 9.55 24.60 26.71
#